data_AF-F4RSD3-F1
#
_entry.id   AF-F4RSD3-F1
#
_cell.length_a   1.000
_cell.length_b   1.000
_cell.length_c   1.000
_cell.angle_alpha   90.00
_cell.angle_beta   90.00
_cell.angle_gamma   90.00
#
_symmetry.space_group_name_H-M   'P 1'
#
loop_
_entity.id
_entity.type
_entity.pdbx_description
1 polymer ?
#
loop_
_entity_poly.entity_id
_entity_poly.type
_entity_poly.pdbx_seq_one_letter_code
_entity_poly.pdbx_strand_id
1 'polypeptide(L)'
;MMSQWSFKLLAVFLSLIAIIAPIAEGRRMSPGNGHGGPPSRTAPKIPKCGPAAARCKTGTPSCSGTRPVCSQGGEFIKCTVPLICA
;
A
#
# COMPACT_ATOMS: atom_id res chain seq x y z
N MET A 1 9.69 10.33 47.74
CA MET A 1 9.05 11.52 47.13
C MET A 1 9.61 11.67 45.72
N MET A 2 8.87 11.28 44.68
CA MET A 2 9.33 11.49 43.30
C MET A 2 9.45 13.01 43.06
N SER A 3 10.65 13.45 42.67
CA SER A 3 10.93 14.85 42.38
C SER A 3 9.98 15.34 41.28
N GLN A 4 9.17 16.36 41.56
CA GLN A 4 8.20 16.94 40.62
C GLN A 4 8.82 17.30 39.25
N TRP A 5 10.13 17.54 39.25
CA TRP A 5 10.94 17.75 38.06
C TRP A 5 10.99 16.55 37.11
N SER A 6 11.10 15.32 37.63
CA SER A 6 11.18 14.12 36.78
C SER A 6 9.84 13.81 36.11
N PHE A 7 8.70 14.10 36.75
CA PHE A 7 7.39 13.98 36.11
C PHE A 7 7.21 14.96 34.94
N LYS A 8 7.72 16.18 35.07
CA LYS A 8 7.62 17.20 34.02
C LYS A 8 8.46 16.83 32.80
N LEU A 9 9.67 16.30 33.02
CA LEU A 9 10.51 15.73 31.97
C LEU A 9 9.85 14.52 31.29
N LEU A 10 9.21 13.64 32.07
CA LEU A 10 8.53 12.46 31.55
C LEU A 10 7.31 12.82 30.68
N ALA A 11 6.52 13.82 31.08
CA ALA A 11 5.39 14.31 30.28
C ALA A 11 5.83 14.91 28.95
N VAL A 12 6.94 15.67 28.93
CA VAL A 12 7.52 16.23 27.70
C VAL A 12 8.01 15.11 26.77
N PHE A 13 8.68 14.09 27.31
CA PHE A 13 9.13 12.93 26.54
C PHE A 13 7.97 12.14 25.92
N LEU A 14 6.91 11.87 26.69
CA LEU A 14 5.73 11.16 26.19
C LEU A 14 4.99 11.96 25.11
N SER A 15 4.92 13.28 25.24
CA SER A 15 4.35 14.17 24.21
C SER A 15 5.17 14.11 22.91
N LEU A 16 6.50 14.11 23.01
CA LEU A 16 7.39 13.97 21.86
C LEU A 16 7.21 12.61 21.16
N ILE A 17 7.11 11.52 21.92
CA ILE A 17 6.91 10.16 21.38
C ILE A 17 5.55 10.04 20.70
N ALA A 18 4.49 10.63 21.26
CA ALA A 18 3.15 10.61 20.66
C ALA A 18 3.10 11.32 19.28
N ILE A 19 3.92 12.36 19.07
CA ILE A 19 4.01 13.07 17.78
C ILE A 19 4.79 12.24 16.74
N ILE A 20 5.76 11.43 17.18
CA ILE A 20 6.61 10.61 16.29
C ILE A 20 5.96 9.24 15.98
N ALA A 21 4.99 8.81 16.78
CA ALA A 21 4.32 7.51 16.65
C ALA A 21 3.42 7.29 15.41
N PRO A 22 2.89 8.27 14.64
CA PRO A 22 1.90 7.95 13.61
C PRO A 22 2.52 7.30 12.36
N ILE A 23 3.84 7.02 12.36
CA ILE A 23 4.55 6.44 11.21
C ILE A 23 5.06 5.01 11.52
N ALA A 24 4.43 4.30 12.47
CA ALA A 24 4.73 2.90 12.77
C ALA A 24 3.53 1.95 12.66
N GLU A 25 2.32 2.43 12.36
CA GLU A 25 1.16 1.56 12.05
C GLU A 25 1.21 1.06 10.61
N GLY A 26 2.21 0.21 10.36
CA GLY A 26 2.25 -0.68 9.23
C GLY A 26 1.15 -1.73 9.33
N ARG A 27 0.02 -1.47 8.65
CA ARG A 27 -0.94 -2.43 8.11
C ARG A 27 -1.54 -3.50 9.04
N ARG A 28 -2.86 -3.46 9.18
CA ARG A 28 -3.67 -4.66 8.94
C ARG A 28 -4.73 -4.39 7.88
N MET A 29 -4.55 -5.06 6.75
CA MET A 29 -5.60 -5.31 5.76
C MET A 29 -6.83 -5.88 6.45
N SER A 30 -8.00 -5.28 6.21
CA SER A 30 -9.27 -5.97 6.38
C SER A 30 -9.37 -7.11 5.37
N PRO A 31 -9.62 -8.37 5.79
CA PRO A 31 -10.11 -9.40 4.88
C PRO A 31 -11.61 -9.17 4.69
N GLY A 32 -11.95 -8.12 3.94
CA GLY A 32 -13.33 -7.78 3.60
C GLY A 32 -13.70 -8.40 2.27
N ASN A 33 -14.23 -9.62 2.29
CA ASN A 33 -15.00 -10.18 1.20
C ASN A 33 -16.31 -9.38 1.14
N GLY A 34 -16.33 -8.27 0.41
CA GLY A 34 -17.41 -7.29 0.47
C GLY A 34 -17.64 -6.62 -0.88
N HIS A 35 -18.71 -7.03 -1.55
CA HIS A 35 -19.36 -6.28 -2.61
C HIS A 35 -19.74 -4.87 -2.11
N GLY A 36 -19.52 -3.85 -2.96
CA GLY A 36 -20.19 -2.56 -2.84
C GLY A 36 -19.46 -1.49 -2.03
N GLY A 37 -18.52 -0.78 -2.66
CA GLY A 37 -18.08 0.55 -2.25
C GLY A 37 -18.19 1.50 -3.46
N PRO A 38 -18.42 2.82 -3.26
CA PRO A 38 -18.76 3.76 -4.33
C PRO A 38 -17.66 3.84 -5.39
N PRO A 39 -17.94 4.30 -6.64
CA PRO A 39 -16.95 4.31 -7.71
C PRO A 39 -15.80 5.26 -7.35
N SER A 40 -14.77 4.71 -6.73
CA SER A 40 -13.53 5.42 -6.47
C SER A 40 -12.85 5.62 -7.82
N ARG A 41 -13.00 6.82 -8.38
CA ARG A 41 -12.18 7.28 -9.49
C ARG A 41 -10.72 7.06 -9.05
N THR A 42 -10.00 6.22 -9.78
CA THR A 42 -8.54 6.03 -9.72
C THR A 42 -7.97 4.93 -8.80
N ALA A 43 -8.65 3.80 -8.60
CA ALA A 43 -7.89 2.56 -8.32
C ALA A 43 -7.23 2.12 -9.65
N PRO A 44 -5.88 2.09 -9.76
CA PRO A 44 -5.22 1.66 -10.99
C PRO A 44 -5.63 0.21 -11.28
N LYS A 45 -6.20 -0.03 -12.48
CA LYS A 45 -6.49 -1.39 -12.93
C LYS A 45 -5.18 -2.16 -12.99
N ILE A 46 -5.09 -3.26 -12.24
CA ILE A 46 -3.88 -4.08 -12.21
C ILE A 46 -4.01 -5.12 -13.33
N PRO A 47 -3.01 -5.22 -14.23
CA PRO A 47 -3.02 -6.23 -15.27
C PRO A 47 -2.99 -7.63 -14.65
N LYS A 48 -3.69 -8.57 -15.28
CA LYS A 48 -3.80 -9.96 -14.85
C LYS A 48 -3.06 -10.89 -15.79
N CYS A 49 -2.57 -11.96 -15.18
CA CYS A 49 -1.89 -13.10 -15.78
C CYS A 49 -2.81 -14.31 -15.57
N GLY A 50 -3.86 -14.42 -16.38
CA GLY A 50 -4.94 -15.38 -16.15
C GLY A 50 -5.69 -15.07 -14.86
N PRO A 51 -5.81 -16.01 -13.90
CA PRO A 51 -6.48 -15.77 -12.62
C PRO A 51 -5.63 -14.95 -11.63
N ALA A 52 -4.32 -14.85 -11.85
CA ALA A 52 -3.40 -14.16 -10.95
C ALA A 52 -3.17 -12.70 -11.37
N ALA A 53 -2.81 -11.84 -10.42
CA ALA A 53 -2.30 -10.50 -10.75
C ALA A 53 -0.93 -10.62 -11.42
N ALA A 54 -0.72 -9.88 -12.51
CA ALA A 54 0.58 -9.78 -13.15
C ALA A 54 1.58 -9.09 -12.23
N ARG A 55 2.86 -9.43 -12.37
CA ARG A 55 3.94 -8.85 -11.58
C ARG A 55 4.98 -8.23 -12.51
N CYS A 56 5.54 -7.11 -12.09
CA CYS A 56 6.70 -6.50 -12.73
C CYS A 56 7.97 -7.01 -12.08
N LYS A 57 9.05 -7.15 -12.86
CA LYS A 57 10.40 -7.38 -12.30
C LYS A 57 10.83 -6.20 -11.42
N THR A 58 10.48 -4.99 -11.82
CA THR A 58 10.73 -3.74 -11.10
C THR A 58 9.53 -2.80 -11.19
N GLY A 59 9.23 -2.10 -10.08
CA GLY A 59 8.07 -1.20 -9.98
C GLY A 59 6.73 -1.91 -9.78
N THR A 60 5.64 -1.18 -10.05
CA THR A 60 4.27 -1.62 -9.79
C THR A 60 3.53 -1.90 -11.10
N PRO A 61 2.83 -3.05 -11.23
CA PRO A 61 2.00 -3.35 -12.38
C PRO A 61 0.75 -2.46 -12.40
N SER A 62 0.47 -1.85 -13.54
CA SER A 62 -0.70 -1.00 -13.76
C SER A 62 -1.17 -1.09 -15.21
N CYS A 63 -2.40 -0.65 -15.48
CA CYS A 63 -2.98 -0.60 -16.81
C CYS A 63 -3.12 0.86 -17.26
N SER A 64 -2.48 1.17 -18.38
CA SER A 64 -2.68 2.43 -19.11
C SER A 64 -3.69 2.16 -20.23
N GLY A 65 -4.96 2.43 -19.96
CA GLY A 65 -6.07 2.00 -20.82
C GLY A 65 -6.12 0.47 -20.93
N THR A 66 -5.94 -0.07 -22.14
CA THR A 66 -5.87 -1.51 -22.41
C THR A 66 -4.45 -2.09 -22.37
N ARG A 67 -3.42 -1.23 -22.25
CA ARG A 67 -2.03 -1.66 -22.27
C ARG A 67 -1.51 -1.93 -20.84
N PRO A 68 -0.99 -3.14 -20.57
CA PRO A 68 -0.29 -3.42 -19.32
C PRO A 68 1.05 -2.67 -19.31
N VAL A 69 1.32 -1.96 -18.22
CA VAL A 69 2.55 -1.17 -18.02
C VAL A 69 3.12 -1.35 -16.62
N CYS A 70 4.43 -1.20 -16.47
CA CYS A 70 5.11 -1.15 -15.18
C CYS A 70 5.55 0.30 -14.90
N SER A 71 5.27 0.81 -13.70
CA SER A 71 5.49 2.23 -13.35
C SER A 71 6.93 2.72 -13.46
N GLN A 72 7.92 1.81 -13.41
CA GLN A 72 9.35 2.13 -13.50
C GLN A 72 9.95 1.71 -14.85
N GLY A 73 9.13 1.52 -15.89
CA GLY A 73 9.61 1.02 -17.19
C GLY A 73 10.15 -0.42 -17.16
N GLY A 74 9.92 -1.13 -16.05
CA GLY A 74 10.30 -2.52 -15.87
C GLY A 74 9.54 -3.46 -16.81
N GLU A 75 10.07 -4.68 -16.96
CA GLU A 75 9.38 -5.74 -17.71
C GLU A 75 8.43 -6.51 -16.81
N PHE A 76 7.37 -7.07 -17.40
CA PHE A 76 6.55 -8.05 -16.72
C PHE A 76 7.31 -9.37 -16.53
N ILE A 77 7.08 -10.01 -15.39
CA ILE A 77 7.49 -11.40 -15.19
C ILE A 77 6.74 -12.26 -16.21
N LYS A 78 7.46 -13.18 -16.85
CA LYS A 78 6.92 -14.01 -17.93
C LYS A 78 5.66 -14.75 -17.46
N CYS A 79 4.58 -14.52 -18.19
CA CYS A 79 3.30 -15.20 -17.99
C CYS A 79 3.12 -16.28 -19.05
N THR A 80 2.54 -17.41 -18.66
CA THR A 80 2.17 -18.49 -19.59
C THR A 80 0.97 -18.10 -20.46
N VAL A 81 0.20 -17.11 -20.02
CA VAL A 81 -0.98 -16.57 -20.70
C VAL A 81 -0.80 -15.07 -20.99
N PRO A 82 -1.51 -14.50 -21.98
CA PRO A 82 -1.43 -13.07 -22.28
C PRO A 82 -1.83 -12.20 -21.09
N LEU A 83 -1.17 -11.04 -20.97
CA LEU A 83 -1.52 -10.03 -19.99
C LEU A 83 -2.81 -9.33 -20.41
N ILE A 84 -3.75 -9.23 -19.48
CA ILE A 84 -5.06 -8.60 -19.71
C ILE A 84 -5.33 -7.51 -18.68
N CYS A 85 -5.77 -6.35 -19.16
CA CYS A 85 -6.21 -5.24 -18.33
C CYS A 85 -7.73 -5.30 -18.17
N ALA A 86 -8.20 -5.85 -17.04
CA ALA A 86 -9.62 -6.01 -16.70
C ALA A 86 -10.04 -5.02 -15.62
#